data_AF-A0A0D3ARJ7-F1
#
_entry.id   AF-A0A0D3ARJ7-F1
#
_cell.length_a   1.000
_cell.length_b   1.000
_cell.length_c   1.000
_cell.angle_alpha   90.00
_cell.angle_beta   90.00
_cell.angle_gamma   90.00
#
_symmetry.space_group_name_H-M   'P 1'
#
loop_
_entity.id
_entity.type
_entity.pdbx_description
1 polymer ?
#
loop_
_entity_poly.entity_id
_entity_poly.type
_entity_poly.pdbx_seq_one_letter_code
_entity_poly.pdbx_strand_id
1 'polypeptide(L)'
;MIRNYVSHGVGRVFHTDPIVHHSRNNVAGHMVLNQTFTKEPMLTMGRIKPVVWDDNWTMATEDPNLSAQFKHTILITKHGAEILTNCQKI
;
A
#
# COMPACT_ATOMS: atom_id res chain seq x y z
N MET A 1 -8.19 2.37 -8.62
CA MET A 1 -7.33 1.77 -7.57
C MET A 1 -7.83 0.38 -7.28
N ILE A 2 -6.93 -0.59 -7.26
CA ILE A 2 -7.24 -1.96 -6.82
C ILE A 2 -7.65 -1.91 -5.34
N ARG A 3 -8.72 -2.63 -4.97
CA ARG A 3 -9.29 -2.59 -3.59
C ARG A 3 -8.91 -3.80 -2.74
N ASN A 4 -8.50 -4.90 -3.38
CA ASN A 4 -8.16 -6.16 -2.73
C ASN A 4 -6.85 -6.10 -1.93
N TYR A 5 -6.01 -5.11 -2.21
CA TYR A 5 -4.72 -4.93 -1.58
C TYR A 5 -4.68 -3.60 -0.86
N VAL A 6 -4.04 -3.62 0.29
CA VAL A 6 -4.05 -2.54 1.27
C VAL A 6 -2.63 -2.29 1.74
N SER A 7 -2.42 -1.10 2.26
CA SER A 7 -1.25 -0.80 3.05
C SER A 7 -1.30 -1.52 4.40
N HIS A 8 -0.14 -1.74 4.99
CA HIS A 8 0.01 -2.52 6.22
C HIS A 8 1.04 -1.88 7.14
N GLY A 9 0.95 -2.16 8.44
CA GLY A 9 2.05 -1.97 9.38
C GLY A 9 3.23 -2.86 9.01
N VAL A 10 4.44 -2.35 9.22
CA VAL A 10 5.68 -3.07 8.90
C VAL A 10 6.76 -2.71 9.92
N GLY A 11 7.53 -3.70 10.37
CA GLY A 11 8.61 -3.52 11.32
C GLY A 11 9.25 -4.85 11.65
N ARG A 12 9.20 -5.27 12.92
CA ARG A 12 9.59 -6.64 13.31
C ARG A 12 8.72 -7.72 12.68
N VAL A 13 7.48 -7.38 12.33
CA VAL A 13 6.55 -8.23 11.60
C VAL A 13 6.39 -7.65 10.19
N PHE A 14 6.37 -8.52 9.18
CA PHE A 14 6.37 -8.08 7.78
C PHE A 14 5.03 -7.42 7.37
N HIS A 15 3.90 -8.06 7.69
CA HIS A 15 2.56 -7.51 7.50
C HIS A 15 1.80 -7.57 8.82
N THR A 16 1.42 -6.43 9.36
CA THR A 16 0.66 -6.29 10.61
C THR A 16 -0.29 -5.09 10.51
N ASP A 17 -1.10 -4.84 11.53
CA ASP A 17 -1.88 -3.61 11.64
C ASP A 17 -0.98 -2.36 11.63
N PRO A 18 -1.45 -1.23 11.06
CA PRO A 18 -2.83 -0.99 10.62
C PRO A 18 -3.07 -1.39 9.16
N ILE A 19 -4.31 -1.80 8.87
CA ILE A 19 -4.83 -1.89 7.49
C ILE A 19 -5.20 -0.49 7.01
N VAL A 20 -4.57 -0.03 5.93
CA VAL A 20 -4.86 1.28 5.32
C VAL A 20 -5.34 1.10 3.87
N HIS A 21 -6.63 1.30 3.64
CA HIS A 21 -7.22 1.21 2.30
C HIS A 21 -6.78 2.37 1.40
N HIS A 22 -6.63 2.09 0.10
CA HIS A 22 -6.24 3.12 -0.88
C HIS A 22 -7.42 3.83 -1.54
N SER A 23 -8.61 3.21 -1.54
CA SER A 23 -9.84 3.84 -2.02
C SER A 23 -10.54 4.65 -0.93
N ARG A 24 -11.37 5.63 -1.31
CA ARG A 24 -12.24 6.35 -0.36
C ARG A 24 -13.04 5.35 0.48
N ASN A 25 -12.97 5.51 1.80
CA ASN A 25 -13.58 4.66 2.81
C ASN A 25 -13.78 5.48 4.10
N ASN A 26 -14.54 4.94 5.05
CA ASN A 26 -14.80 5.55 6.36
C ASN A 26 -14.25 4.69 7.51
N VAL A 27 -13.16 3.95 7.28
CA VAL A 27 -12.54 3.12 8.31
C VAL A 27 -11.93 4.03 9.38
N ALA A 28 -12.31 3.79 10.64
CA ALA A 28 -11.79 4.55 11.76
C ALA A 28 -10.33 4.18 12.05
N GLY A 29 -9.54 5.16 12.50
CA GLY A 29 -8.14 4.95 12.89
C GLY A 29 -7.41 6.27 13.08
N HIS A 30 -6.33 6.23 13.85
CA HIS A 30 -5.45 7.38 14.08
C HIS A 30 -4.00 6.95 13.89
N MET A 31 -3.17 7.85 13.38
CA MET A 31 -1.72 7.64 13.30
C MET A 31 -1.13 7.70 14.71
N VAL A 32 -0.30 6.72 15.07
CA VAL A 32 0.31 6.63 16.41
C VAL A 32 1.80 7.00 16.34
N LEU A 33 2.29 7.78 17.31
CA LEU A 33 3.71 8.14 17.40
C LEU A 33 4.60 6.88 17.39
N ASN A 34 5.68 6.91 16.61
CA ASN A 34 6.63 5.81 16.39
C ASN A 34 6.05 4.59 15.64
N GLN A 35 4.83 4.68 15.11
CA GLN A 35 4.26 3.65 14.25
C GLN A 35 4.88 3.70 12.86
N THR A 36 5.18 2.53 12.30
CA THR A 36 5.63 2.37 10.92
C THR A 36 4.58 1.60 10.12
N PHE A 37 4.23 2.14 8.95
CA PHE A 37 3.33 1.49 8.00
C PHE A 37 3.68 1.88 6.57
N THR A 38 3.12 1.18 5.60
CA THR A 38 3.39 1.41 4.18
C THR A 38 2.35 2.32 3.57
N LYS A 39 2.69 3.06 2.51
CA LYS A 39 1.73 3.62 1.56
C LYS A 39 2.03 3.05 0.18
N GLU A 40 1.15 2.20 -0.35
CA GLU A 40 1.45 1.38 -1.53
C GLU A 40 0.33 1.29 -2.59
N PRO A 41 -0.21 2.41 -3.08
CA PRO A 41 -1.36 2.39 -4.00
C PRO A 41 -1.05 1.69 -5.32
N MET A 42 -1.98 0.85 -5.76
CA MET A 42 -2.03 0.28 -7.11
C MET A 42 -3.10 0.96 -7.96
N LEU A 43 -2.69 1.51 -9.10
CA LEU A 43 -3.53 2.20 -10.07
C LEU A 43 -3.59 1.40 -11.38
N THR A 44 -4.78 1.33 -11.98
CA THR A 44 -4.99 0.67 -13.27
C THR A 44 -5.65 1.64 -14.24
N MET A 45 -5.29 1.57 -15.52
CA MET A 45 -5.92 2.41 -16.57
C MET A 45 -7.34 1.92 -16.96
N GLY A 46 -7.69 0.70 -16.56
CA GLY A 46 -8.96 0.06 -16.90
C GLY A 46 -9.71 -0.45 -15.68
N ARG A 47 -10.16 -1.71 -15.73
CA ARG A 47 -10.92 -2.34 -14.65
C ARG A 47 -10.09 -2.42 -13.37
N ILE A 48 -10.77 -2.32 -12.23
CA ILE A 48 -10.15 -2.43 -10.90
C ILE A 48 -10.19 -3.86 -10.34
N LYS A 49 -10.92 -4.77 -11.02
CA LYS A 49 -11.04 -6.17 -10.61
C LYS A 49 -9.81 -6.92 -11.10
N PRO A 50 -9.01 -7.52 -10.21
CA PRO A 50 -7.84 -8.26 -10.61
C PRO A 50 -8.18 -9.76 -10.77
N VAL A 51 -7.31 -10.49 -11.47
CA VAL A 51 -7.33 -11.96 -11.56
C VAL A 51 -6.01 -12.51 -11.01
N VAL A 52 -6.09 -13.64 -10.30
CA VAL A 52 -4.92 -14.39 -9.80
C VAL A 52 -4.60 -15.45 -10.85
N TRP A 53 -3.34 -15.60 -11.23
CA TRP A 53 -2.91 -16.69 -12.11
C TRP A 53 -2.83 -18.04 -11.36
N ASP A 54 -2.66 -19.12 -12.11
CA ASP A 54 -2.61 -20.49 -11.57
C ASP A 54 -1.40 -20.73 -10.64
N ASP A 55 -0.43 -19.80 -10.62
CA ASP A 55 0.69 -19.80 -9.68
C ASP A 55 0.29 -19.34 -8.26
N ASN A 56 -0.95 -18.87 -8.06
CA ASN A 56 -1.50 -18.36 -6.81
C ASN A 56 -0.82 -17.07 -6.27
N TRP A 57 -0.03 -16.37 -7.09
CA TRP A 57 0.73 -15.18 -6.69
C TRP A 57 0.59 -14.02 -7.67
N THR A 58 0.72 -14.28 -8.96
CA THR A 58 0.70 -13.25 -9.98
C THR A 58 -0.68 -12.67 -10.11
N MET A 59 -0.78 -11.36 -9.90
CA MET A 59 -2.02 -10.59 -10.07
C MET A 59 -1.96 -9.79 -11.36
N ALA A 60 -2.95 -10.00 -12.22
CA ALA A 60 -3.10 -9.25 -13.47
C ALA A 60 -4.43 -8.48 -13.49
N THR A 61 -4.50 -7.48 -14.36
CA THR A 61 -5.76 -6.83 -14.72
C THR A 61 -6.63 -7.80 -15.55
N GLU A 62 -7.95 -7.77 -15.34
CA GLU A 62 -8.88 -8.59 -16.11
C GLU A 62 -8.97 -8.15 -17.59
N ASP A 63 -8.63 -6.89 -17.89
CA ASP A 63 -8.84 -6.23 -19.20
C ASP A 63 -7.53 -5.87 -19.95
N PRO A 64 -6.48 -6.69 -19.82
CA PRO A 64 -5.07 -6.45 -20.19
C PRO A 64 -4.49 -5.03 -20.12
N ASN A 65 -5.11 -4.09 -19.42
CA ASN A 65 -4.64 -2.71 -19.33
C ASN A 65 -3.48 -2.57 -18.33
N LEU A 66 -2.67 -1.52 -18.49
CA LEU A 66 -1.53 -1.26 -17.62
C LEU A 66 -1.95 -1.00 -16.17
N SER A 67 -1.08 -1.46 -15.26
CA SER A 67 -1.12 -1.18 -13.82
C SER A 67 0.22 -0.59 -13.38
N ALA A 68 0.18 0.27 -12.37
CA ALA A 68 1.38 0.85 -11.76
C ALA A 68 1.23 0.88 -10.23
N GLN A 69 2.35 0.70 -9.54
CA GLN A 69 2.45 0.77 -8.08
C GLN A 69 3.73 1.52 -7.68
N PHE A 70 3.62 2.29 -6.60
CA PHE A 70 4.76 2.80 -5.84
C PHE A 70 4.52 2.53 -4.36
N LYS A 71 5.60 2.31 -3.60
CA LYS A 71 5.54 1.98 -2.17
C LYS A 71 6.61 2.72 -1.39
N HIS A 72 6.19 3.32 -0.28
CA HIS A 72 7.10 3.80 0.77
C HIS A 72 6.73 3.22 2.12
N THR A 73 7.75 2.97 2.94
CA THR A 73 7.63 2.81 4.39
C THR A 73 7.71 4.18 5.06
N ILE A 74 6.72 4.47 5.91
CA ILE A 74 6.53 5.76 6.58
C ILE A 74 6.62 5.54 8.10
N LEU A 75 7.38 6.39 8.79
CA LEU A 75 7.42 6.49 10.25
C LEU A 75 6.63 7.71 10.71
N ILE A 76 5.72 7.53 11.66
CA ILE A 76 5.02 8.65 12.30
C ILE A 76 5.90 9.23 13.40
N THR A 77 6.14 10.54 13.33
CA THR A 77 6.95 11.30 14.28
C THR A 77 6.07 12.27 15.06
N LYS A 78 6.63 12.91 16.10
CA LYS A 78 5.91 13.89 16.93
C LYS A 78 5.37 15.08 16.11
N HIS A 79 6.01 15.38 14.98
CA HIS A 79 5.74 16.57 14.18
C HIS A 79 5.25 16.24 12.76
N GLY A 80 4.96 14.96 12.46
CA GLY A 80 4.48 14.55 11.14
C GLY A 80 4.88 13.12 10.79
N ALA A 81 5.45 12.95 9.61
CA ALA A 81 5.82 11.66 9.07
C ALA A 81 7.17 11.74 8.33
N GLU A 82 7.96 10.67 8.42
CA GLU A 82 9.25 10.51 7.74
C GLU A 82 9.18 9.37 6.73
N ILE A 83 9.73 9.57 5.53
CA ILE A 83 9.81 8.55 4.49
C ILE A 83 11.14 7.80 4.63
N LEU A 84 11.09 6.59 5.19
CA LEU A 84 12.28 5.77 5.47
C LEU A 84 12.92 5.13 4.23
N THR A 85 12.21 5.15 3.11
CA THR A 85 12.58 4.45 1.87
C THR A 85 12.73 5.44 0.71
N ASN A 86 13.08 6.69 1.04
CA ASN A 86 13.27 7.71 0.03
C ASN A 86 14.49 7.38 -0.83
N CYS A 87 14.41 7.68 -2.12
CA CYS A 87 15.55 7.56 -3.01
C CYS A 87 16.51 8.72 -2.72
N GLN A 88 17.63 8.44 -2.05
CA GLN A 88 18.64 9.46 -1.81
C GLN A 88 19.33 9.80 -3.12
N LYS A 89 19.45 11.10 -3.41
CA LYS A 89 20.30 11.56 -4.49
C LYS A 89 21.75 11.33 -4.06
N ILE A 90 22.46 10.50 -4.81
CA ILE A 90 23.93 10.35 -4.72
C ILE A 90 24.57 11.66 -5.19
#